data_AF-T1I5E6-F1
#
_entry.id   AF-T1I5E6-F1
#
_cell.length_a   1.000
_cell.length_b   1.000
_cell.length_c   1.000
_cell.angle_alpha   90.00
_cell.angle_beta   90.00
_cell.angle_gamma   90.00
#
_symmetry.space_group_name_H-M   'P 1'
#
loop_
_entity.id
_entity.type
_entity.pdbx_description
1 polymer ?
#
loop_
_entity_poly.entity_id
_entity_poly.type
_entity_poly.pdbx_seq_one_letter_code
_entity_poly.pdbx_strand_id
1 'polypeptide(L)'
;MNIFIIYRHLPETLVAGFVKRLARLSLVAPPADIAVMLALITNLLIRHSGLHKLITNLGKHYHENDPYLSKETDPCASKGLESSLWEVKLLQHHALPSISAAAMFIENPLPAVERDLADLLECDSNQVFSREVKKKLRDPPTSFEHPSLLSVERGFTYWDFSS
;
A
#
# COMPACT_ATOMS: atom_id res chain seq x y z
N MET A 1 5.69 -8.80 -17.84
CA MET A 1 4.36 -8.19 -17.63
C MET A 1 4.36 -6.74 -18.13
N ASN A 2 4.65 -6.48 -19.43
CA ASN A 2 4.94 -5.10 -19.88
C ASN A 2 4.32 -4.71 -21.23
N ILE A 3 3.32 -5.45 -21.72
CA ILE A 3 2.68 -5.15 -23.02
C ILE A 3 1.21 -4.73 -22.83
N PHE A 4 0.52 -5.33 -21.85
CA PHE A 4 -0.90 -5.04 -21.59
C PHE A 4 -1.16 -3.71 -20.89
N ILE A 5 -0.17 -3.09 -20.22
CA ILE A 5 -0.35 -1.82 -19.50
C ILE A 5 -0.11 -0.59 -20.42
N ILE A 6 0.33 -0.82 -21.67
CA ILE A 6 0.71 0.21 -22.65
C ILE A 6 -0.47 0.59 -23.58
N TYR A 7 -1.48 -0.27 -23.73
CA TYR A 7 -2.61 0.02 -24.61
C TYR A 7 -3.52 1.09 -24.00
N ARG A 8 -3.47 2.32 -24.54
CA ARG A 8 -4.32 3.47 -24.18
C ARG A 8 -5.85 3.23 -24.34
N HIS A 9 -6.29 2.05 -24.75
CA HIS A 9 -7.68 1.71 -25.05
C HIS A 9 -8.28 0.67 -24.09
N LEU A 10 -7.63 0.38 -22.97
CA LEU A 10 -8.23 -0.51 -21.97
C LEU A 10 -9.45 0.16 -21.34
N PRO A 11 -10.56 -0.57 -21.15
CA PRO A 11 -11.73 -0.03 -20.48
C PRO A 11 -11.38 0.31 -19.03
N GLU A 12 -11.80 1.48 -18.56
CA GLU A 12 -11.49 1.97 -17.21
C GLU A 12 -11.96 1.01 -16.12
N THR A 13 -13.05 0.27 -16.35
CA THR A 13 -13.57 -0.74 -15.42
C THR A 13 -12.59 -1.89 -15.21
N LEU A 14 -11.92 -2.35 -16.27
CA LEU A 14 -10.89 -3.38 -16.17
C LEU A 14 -9.68 -2.88 -15.39
N VAL A 15 -9.21 -1.66 -15.71
CA VAL A 15 -8.08 -1.06 -15.01
C VAL A 15 -8.42 -0.82 -13.54
N ALA A 16 -9.65 -0.40 -13.23
CA ALA A 16 -10.13 -0.25 -11.85
C ALA A 16 -10.13 -1.58 -11.10
N GLY A 17 -10.62 -2.67 -11.73
CA GLY A 17 -10.59 -4.02 -11.15
C GLY A 17 -9.16 -4.50 -10.88
N PHE A 18 -8.23 -4.22 -11.79
CA PHE A 18 -6.81 -4.54 -11.62
C PHE A 18 -6.14 -3.73 -10.50
N VAL A 19 -6.33 -2.40 -10.50
CA VAL A 19 -5.84 -1.49 -9.45
C VAL A 19 -6.34 -1.94 -8.08
N LYS A 20 -7.63 -2.28 -8.00
CA LYS A 20 -8.23 -2.71 -6.74
C LYS A 20 -7.70 -4.06 -6.27
N ARG A 21 -7.47 -5.00 -7.19
CA ARG A 21 -6.82 -6.27 -6.87
C ARG A 21 -5.39 -6.08 -6.36
N LEU A 22 -4.62 -5.20 -7.00
CA LEU A 22 -3.28 -4.83 -6.52
C LEU A 22 -3.32 -4.19 -5.12
N ALA A 23 -4.25 -3.26 -4.88
CA ALA A 23 -4.40 -2.61 -3.58
C ALA A 23 -4.77 -3.62 -2.46
N ARG A 24 -5.57 -4.64 -2.77
CA ARG A 24 -5.86 -5.73 -1.83
C ARG A 24 -4.63 -6.61 -1.56
N LEU A 25 -3.85 -6.92 -2.60
CA LEU A 25 -2.63 -7.70 -2.46
C LEU A 25 -1.56 -6.97 -1.64
N SER A 26 -1.48 -5.63 -1.75
CA SER A 26 -0.50 -4.85 -0.99
C SER A 26 -0.71 -4.88 0.53
N LEU A 27 -1.85 -5.35 1.03
CA LEU A 27 -2.07 -5.55 2.46
C LEU A 27 -1.32 -6.75 3.05
N VAL A 28 -0.97 -7.73 2.21
CA VAL A 28 -0.29 -8.97 2.64
C VAL A 28 1.08 -9.16 1.98
N ALA A 29 1.44 -8.27 1.06
CA ALA A 29 2.70 -8.31 0.34
C ALA A 29 3.88 -7.87 1.22
N PRO A 30 5.11 -8.33 0.92
CA PRO A 30 6.30 -7.84 1.59
C PRO A 30 6.60 -6.37 1.19
N PRO A 31 7.37 -5.63 2.01
CA PRO A 31 7.62 -4.21 1.80
C PRO A 31 8.12 -3.77 0.42
N ALA A 32 9.03 -4.53 -0.19
CA ALA A 32 9.57 -4.22 -1.51
C ALA A 32 8.47 -4.25 -2.58
N ASP A 33 7.62 -5.27 -2.54
CA ASP A 33 6.50 -5.45 -3.45
C ASP A 33 5.42 -4.38 -3.24
N ILE A 34 5.15 -3.98 -1.99
CA ILE A 34 4.21 -2.88 -1.69
C ILE A 34 4.66 -1.60 -2.40
N ALA A 35 5.94 -1.27 -2.37
CA ALA A 35 6.45 -0.07 -3.03
C ALA A 35 6.23 -0.09 -4.56
N VAL A 36 6.46 -1.25 -5.18
CA VAL A 36 6.20 -1.47 -6.62
C VAL A 36 4.70 -1.35 -6.93
N MET A 37 3.84 -1.99 -6.13
CA MET A 37 2.38 -1.94 -6.30
C MET A 37 1.84 -0.52 -6.18
N LEU A 38 2.31 0.25 -5.18
CA LEU A 38 1.91 1.66 -5.00
C LEU A 38 2.37 2.53 -6.17
N ALA A 39 3.59 2.32 -6.68
CA ALA A 39 4.08 3.04 -7.86
C ALA A 39 3.25 2.69 -9.12
N LEU A 40 2.93 1.42 -9.32
CA LEU A 40 2.04 0.97 -10.40
C LEU A 40 0.64 1.60 -10.30
N ILE A 41 0.03 1.57 -9.12
CA ILE A 41 -1.29 2.18 -8.87
C ILE A 41 -1.24 3.68 -9.18
N THR A 42 -0.19 4.37 -8.73
CA THR A 42 0.00 5.81 -9.00
C THR A 42 0.10 6.07 -10.50
N ASN A 43 0.93 5.30 -11.22
CA ASN A 43 1.09 5.45 -12.68
C ASN A 43 -0.23 5.19 -13.43
N LEU A 44 -1.03 4.20 -13.00
CA LEU A 44 -2.34 3.92 -13.60
C LEU A 44 -3.36 5.04 -13.34
N LEU A 45 -3.33 5.66 -12.15
CA LEU A 45 -4.17 6.82 -11.84
C LEU A 45 -3.79 8.04 -12.69
N ILE A 46 -2.48 8.27 -12.91
CA ILE A 46 -1.99 9.35 -13.79
C ILE A 46 -2.49 9.15 -15.23
N ARG A 47 -2.46 7.90 -15.74
CA ARG A 47 -2.88 7.57 -17.11
C ARG A 47 -4.39 7.60 -17.32
N HIS A 48 -5.18 7.28 -16.29
CA HIS A 48 -6.63 7.11 -16.38
C HIS A 48 -7.36 7.96 -15.33
N SER A 49 -7.73 9.18 -15.70
CA SER A 49 -8.41 10.12 -14.79
C SER A 49 -9.77 9.64 -14.28
N GLY A 50 -10.46 8.74 -15.01
CA GLY A 50 -11.71 8.12 -14.55
C GLY A 50 -11.54 7.31 -13.25
N LEU A 51 -10.33 6.83 -12.97
CA LEU A 51 -10.00 6.10 -11.74
C LEU A 51 -9.88 7.01 -10.51
N HIS A 52 -9.83 8.34 -10.68
CA HIS A 52 -9.82 9.27 -9.54
C HIS A 52 -11.06 9.11 -8.64
N LYS A 53 -12.16 8.58 -9.19
CA LYS A 53 -13.36 8.20 -8.42
C LYS A 53 -13.03 7.27 -7.25
N LEU A 54 -12.05 6.38 -7.39
CA LEU A 54 -11.61 5.48 -6.32
C LEU A 54 -11.02 6.24 -5.12
N ILE A 55 -10.41 7.39 -5.36
CA ILE A 55 -9.90 8.29 -4.31
C ILE A 55 -11.07 9.12 -3.76
N THR A 56 -11.91 9.70 -4.64
CA THR A 56 -13.07 10.50 -4.21
C THR A 56 -14.10 9.70 -3.40
N ASN A 57 -14.18 8.39 -3.60
CA ASN A 57 -15.07 7.51 -2.85
C ASN A 57 -14.53 7.11 -1.47
N LEU A 58 -13.31 7.51 -1.10
CA LEU A 58 -12.80 7.33 0.26
C LEU A 58 -13.71 8.02 1.27
N GLY A 59 -14.05 7.30 2.34
CA GLY A 59 -14.99 7.76 3.37
C GLY A 59 -16.47 7.48 3.07
N LYS A 60 -16.85 7.16 1.82
CA LYS A 60 -18.22 6.69 1.49
C LYS A 60 -18.39 5.20 1.75
N HIS A 61 -17.35 4.43 1.42
CA HIS A 61 -17.32 2.98 1.58
C HIS A 61 -16.10 2.61 2.43
N TYR A 62 -16.35 2.05 3.61
CA TYR A 62 -15.35 1.37 4.44
C TYR A 62 -15.24 -0.10 4.05
N HIS A 63 -14.31 -0.83 4.67
CA HIS A 63 -14.03 -2.23 4.34
C HIS A 63 -15.27 -3.16 4.32
N GLU A 64 -16.27 -2.88 5.17
CA GLU A 64 -17.49 -3.70 5.33
C GLU A 64 -18.52 -3.49 4.21
N ASN A 65 -18.52 -2.29 3.61
CA ASN A 65 -19.53 -1.86 2.62
C ASN A 65 -18.90 -1.53 1.25
N ASP A 66 -17.72 -2.10 0.97
CA ASP A 66 -17.00 -1.94 -0.29
C ASP A 66 -17.65 -2.81 -1.39
N PRO A 67 -18.15 -2.23 -2.51
CA PRO A 67 -18.86 -2.98 -3.55
C PRO A 67 -17.96 -3.92 -4.38
N TYR A 68 -16.65 -3.87 -4.19
CA TYR A 68 -15.69 -4.67 -4.95
C TYR A 68 -15.81 -6.19 -4.69
N LEU A 69 -15.91 -6.97 -5.76
CA LEU A 69 -16.01 -8.42 -5.74
C LEU A 69 -14.65 -9.08 -5.96
N SER A 70 -13.94 -9.42 -4.89
CA SER A 70 -12.57 -9.96 -4.95
C SER A 70 -12.45 -11.38 -5.53
N LYS A 71 -13.53 -12.18 -5.41
CA LYS A 71 -13.58 -13.56 -5.92
C LYS A 71 -13.94 -13.64 -7.42
N GLU A 72 -14.32 -12.51 -8.01
CA GLU A 72 -14.70 -12.47 -9.41
C GLU A 72 -13.48 -12.69 -10.32
N THR A 73 -13.64 -13.53 -11.33
CA THR A 73 -12.58 -13.84 -12.30
C THR A 73 -12.47 -12.79 -13.38
N ASP A 74 -13.60 -12.21 -13.82
CA ASP A 74 -13.60 -11.14 -14.81
C ASP A 74 -13.36 -9.77 -14.14
N PRO A 75 -12.25 -9.07 -14.42
CA PRO A 75 -12.00 -7.76 -13.86
C PRO A 75 -13.07 -6.73 -14.24
N CYS A 76 -13.74 -6.87 -15.38
CA CYS A 76 -14.82 -5.97 -15.79
C CYS A 76 -16.07 -6.12 -14.91
N ALA A 77 -16.35 -7.33 -14.42
CA ALA A 77 -17.49 -7.64 -13.55
C ALA A 77 -17.21 -7.39 -12.06
N SER A 78 -15.95 -7.16 -11.68
CA SER A 78 -15.51 -7.02 -10.29
C SER A 78 -16.05 -5.78 -9.54
N LYS A 79 -16.77 -4.88 -10.22
CA LYS A 79 -17.25 -3.59 -9.70
C LYS A 79 -16.14 -2.70 -9.13
N GLY A 80 -14.92 -2.83 -9.67
CA GLY A 80 -13.75 -2.06 -9.22
C GLY A 80 -13.98 -0.55 -9.23
N LEU A 81 -14.63 0.01 -10.26
CA LEU A 81 -14.82 1.46 -10.40
C LEU A 81 -15.76 2.09 -9.36
N GLU A 82 -16.67 1.29 -8.79
CA GLU A 82 -17.61 1.73 -7.75
C GLU A 82 -16.98 1.70 -6.35
N SER A 83 -15.81 1.08 -6.21
CA SER A 83 -15.07 0.91 -4.97
C SER A 83 -14.33 2.19 -4.53
N SER A 84 -13.57 2.08 -3.43
CA SER A 84 -12.65 3.08 -2.89
C SER A 84 -11.25 2.49 -2.67
N LEU A 85 -10.18 3.30 -2.66
CA LEU A 85 -8.81 2.83 -2.38
C LEU A 85 -8.46 2.83 -0.88
N TRP A 86 -9.33 2.24 -0.05
CA TRP A 86 -9.13 2.24 1.40
C TRP A 86 -7.90 1.45 1.87
N GLU A 87 -7.42 0.49 1.09
CA GLU A 87 -6.21 -0.28 1.39
C GLU A 87 -4.98 0.61 1.33
N VAL A 88 -4.92 1.50 0.33
CA VAL A 88 -3.84 2.48 0.21
C VAL A 88 -3.94 3.51 1.34
N LYS A 89 -5.17 3.90 1.71
CA LYS A 89 -5.40 4.75 2.91
C LYS A 89 -4.84 4.10 4.17
N LEU A 90 -5.06 2.80 4.36
CA LEU A 90 -4.50 2.04 5.49
C LEU A 90 -2.97 1.99 5.44
N LEU A 91 -2.38 1.83 4.26
CA LEU A 91 -0.92 1.82 4.07
C LEU A 91 -0.23 3.15 4.41
N GLN A 92 -0.95 4.25 4.57
CA GLN A 92 -0.37 5.49 5.12
C GLN A 92 0.11 5.32 6.56
N HIS A 93 -0.39 4.32 7.29
CA HIS A 93 0.02 3.98 8.66
C HIS A 93 0.94 2.75 8.71
N HIS A 94 1.64 2.45 7.61
CA HIS A 94 2.57 1.33 7.55
C HIS A 94 3.79 1.56 8.46
N ALA A 95 4.36 0.48 9.00
CA ALA A 95 5.50 0.54 9.91
C ALA A 95 6.76 1.15 9.26
N LEU A 96 6.93 0.94 7.95
CA LEU A 96 8.04 1.52 7.19
C LEU A 96 7.68 2.91 6.65
N PRO A 97 8.42 3.97 7.03
CA PRO A 97 8.12 5.34 6.61
C PRO A 97 8.14 5.56 5.08
N SER A 98 8.95 4.80 4.35
CA SER A 98 9.03 4.88 2.89
C SER A 98 7.73 4.48 2.21
N ILE A 99 7.05 3.45 2.72
CA ILE A 99 5.75 2.98 2.21
C ILE A 99 4.66 3.97 2.58
N SER A 100 4.64 4.43 3.84
CA SER A 100 3.69 5.43 4.31
C SER A 100 3.76 6.69 3.46
N ALA A 101 4.98 7.19 3.19
CA ALA A 101 5.21 8.31 2.28
C ALA A 101 4.76 8.02 0.84
N ALA A 102 5.01 6.80 0.34
CA ALA A 102 4.58 6.41 -1.00
C ALA A 102 3.06 6.36 -1.15
N ALA A 103 2.31 6.05 -0.08
CA ALA A 103 0.84 6.02 -0.06
C ALA A 103 0.19 7.42 0.09
N MET A 104 0.97 8.47 0.38
CA MET A 104 0.45 9.82 0.61
C MET A 104 -0.22 10.48 -0.60
N PHE A 105 -0.09 9.93 -1.81
CA PHE A 105 -0.77 10.43 -3.00
C PHE A 105 -2.30 10.36 -2.91
N ILE A 106 -2.84 9.62 -1.93
CA ILE A 106 -4.29 9.57 -1.67
C ILE A 106 -4.81 10.90 -1.13
N GLU A 107 -4.02 11.61 -0.32
CA GLU A 107 -4.41 12.90 0.27
C GLU A 107 -3.77 14.10 -0.42
N ASN A 108 -2.69 13.86 -1.17
CA ASN A 108 -1.95 14.87 -1.91
C ASN A 108 -2.27 14.80 -3.41
N PRO A 109 -2.06 15.89 -4.17
CA PRO A 109 -2.19 15.81 -5.62
C PRO A 109 -1.26 14.75 -6.21
N LEU A 110 -1.76 14.02 -7.22
CA LEU A 110 -0.97 13.03 -7.95
C LEU A 110 0.26 13.70 -8.60
N PRO A 111 1.41 13.01 -8.66
CA PRO A 111 2.56 13.50 -9.39
C PRO A 111 2.23 13.73 -10.88
N ALA A 112 2.85 14.74 -11.48
CA ALA A 112 2.69 15.03 -12.91
C ALA A 112 3.43 14.01 -13.82
N VAL A 113 4.42 13.30 -13.27
CA VAL A 113 5.29 12.38 -14.01
C VAL A 113 5.18 11.00 -13.39
N GLU A 114 5.12 9.98 -14.24
CA GLU A 114 5.13 8.58 -13.85
C GLU A 114 6.44 8.19 -13.19
N ARG A 115 6.36 7.28 -12.21
CA ARG A 115 7.55 6.70 -11.59
C ARG A 115 8.14 5.61 -12.47
N ASP A 116 9.45 5.61 -12.60
CA ASP A 116 10.17 4.45 -13.15
C ASP A 116 10.08 3.29 -12.16
N LEU A 117 9.73 2.12 -12.69
CA LEU A 117 9.55 0.89 -11.92
C LEU A 117 10.80 0.01 -11.93
N ALA A 118 11.74 0.24 -12.85
CA ALA A 118 12.93 -0.60 -12.99
C ALA A 118 13.72 -0.67 -11.67
N ASP A 119 14.02 0.49 -11.08
CA ASP A 119 14.76 0.60 -9.82
C ASP A 119 14.02 -0.02 -8.62
N LEU A 120 12.68 -0.03 -8.65
CA LEU A 120 11.87 -0.58 -7.57
C LEU A 120 11.79 -2.11 -7.65
N LEU A 121 11.74 -2.67 -8.86
CA LEU A 121 11.69 -4.11 -9.10
C LEU A 121 13.01 -4.82 -8.76
N GLU A 122 14.14 -4.10 -8.83
CA GLU A 122 15.45 -4.64 -8.44
C GLU A 122 15.67 -4.66 -6.92
N CYS A 123 14.73 -4.09 -6.14
CA CYS A 123 14.91 -3.93 -4.72
C CYS A 123 14.44 -5.17 -3.93
N ASP A 124 15.33 -5.76 -3.14
CA ASP A 124 15.02 -6.87 -2.24
C ASP A 124 14.81 -6.40 -0.78
N SER A 125 14.16 -7.24 0.03
CA SER A 125 13.92 -7.04 1.46
C SER A 125 15.20 -6.70 2.22
N ASN A 126 16.32 -7.35 1.89
CA ASN A 126 17.62 -7.06 2.50
C ASN A 126 18.11 -5.64 2.22
N GLN A 127 17.84 -5.13 1.01
CA GLN A 127 18.19 -3.77 0.64
C GLN A 127 17.29 -2.75 1.35
N VAL A 128 15.99 -3.05 1.51
CA VAL A 128 15.08 -2.22 2.30
C VAL A 128 15.58 -2.09 3.74
N PHE A 129 15.94 -3.21 4.38
CA PHE A 129 16.51 -3.23 5.72
C PHE A 129 17.84 -2.47 5.79
N SER A 130 18.76 -2.75 4.86
CA SER A 130 20.08 -2.11 4.80
C SER A 130 19.97 -0.59 4.62
N ARG A 131 18.96 -0.12 3.87
CA ARG A 131 18.66 1.31 3.71
C ARG A 131 18.18 1.92 5.04
N GLU A 132 17.34 1.22 5.79
CA GLU A 132 16.82 1.71 7.07
C GLU A 132 17.93 1.85 8.11
N VAL A 133 18.80 0.84 8.24
CA VAL A 133 19.94 0.85 9.18
C VAL A 133 20.94 1.97 8.88
N LYS A 134 21.11 2.34 7.61
CA LYS A 134 22.04 3.39 7.18
C LYS A 134 21.47 4.80 7.35
N LYS A 135 20.17 4.97 7.66
CA LYS A 135 19.59 6.30 7.87
C LYS A 135 20.22 6.94 9.10
N LYS A 136 20.86 8.09 8.89
CA LYS A 136 21.37 8.91 9.99
C LYS A 136 20.19 9.59 10.68
N LEU A 137 19.92 9.18 11.90
CA LEU A 137 19.00 9.91 12.78
C LEU A 137 19.70 11.20 13.23
N ARG A 138 19.00 12.32 13.09
CA ARG A 138 19.52 13.63 13.49
C ARG A 138 19.57 13.74 15.01
N ASP A 139 18.58 13.16 15.68
CA ASP A 139 18.47 13.09 17.13
C ASP A 139 18.49 11.62 17.57
N PRO A 140 19.23 11.26 18.63
CA PRO A 140 19.15 9.91 19.18
C PRO A 140 17.71 9.68 19.70
N PRO A 141 17.12 8.49 19.50
CA PRO A 141 15.82 8.18 20.06
C PRO A 141 15.92 8.17 21.59
N THR A 142 15.32 9.16 22.23
CA THR A 142 15.39 9.39 23.69
C THR A 142 14.18 8.85 24.45
N SER A 143 13.26 8.14 23.78
CA SER A 143 12.10 7.49 24.41
C SER A 143 12.56 6.31 25.28
N PHE A 144 13.08 6.61 26.45
CA PHE A 144 13.28 5.68 27.54
C PHE A 144 12.07 5.78 28.46
N GLU A 145 11.07 4.94 28.23
CA GLU A 145 10.05 4.68 29.24
C GLU A 145 10.53 3.52 30.10
N HIS A 146 10.74 3.75 31.40
CA HIS A 146 11.06 2.67 32.32
C HIS A 146 9.82 1.76 32.42
N PRO A 147 9.90 0.51 31.95
CA PRO A 147 8.74 -0.35 31.90
C PRO A 147 8.44 -0.87 33.31
N SER A 148 7.37 -0.38 33.91
CA SER A 148 6.86 -0.85 35.21
C SER A 148 6.17 -2.24 35.14
N LEU A 149 5.96 -2.77 33.93
CA LEU A 149 5.18 -3.98 33.63
C LEU A 149 5.98 -5.08 32.87
N LEU A 150 7.28 -4.90 32.64
CA LEU A 150 8.14 -5.94 32.03
C LEU A 150 8.41 -7.13 32.96
N SER A 151 7.90 -7.10 34.20
CA SER A 151 7.87 -8.26 35.08
C SER A 151 6.97 -9.34 34.48
N VAL A 152 7.54 -10.53 34.29
CA VAL A 152 6.94 -11.76 33.74
C VAL A 152 5.49 -12.03 34.20
N GLU A 153 5.14 -11.60 35.41
CA GLU A 153 3.86 -11.92 36.07
C GLU A 153 2.63 -11.16 35.55
N ARG A 154 2.77 -10.06 34.79
CA ARG A 154 1.61 -9.28 34.32
C ARG A 154 1.69 -8.76 32.88
N GLY A 155 2.87 -8.68 32.26
CA GLY A 155 3.06 -8.14 30.91
C GLY A 155 2.97 -9.16 29.76
N PHE A 156 3.17 -10.45 30.05
CA PHE A 156 3.31 -11.49 29.03
C PHE A 156 2.31 -12.63 29.24
N THR A 157 1.03 -12.34 29.05
CA THR A 157 -0.06 -13.31 29.22
C THR A 157 0.01 -14.54 28.30
N TYR A 158 0.85 -14.49 27.26
CA TYR A 158 0.98 -15.55 26.24
C TYR A 158 2.38 -16.17 26.16
N TRP A 159 3.30 -15.81 27.05
CA TRP A 159 4.65 -16.36 27.10
C TRP A 159 4.93 -16.93 28.48
N ASP A 160 5.26 -18.21 28.55
CA ASP A 160 5.76 -18.83 29.77
C ASP A 160 7.28 -18.77 29.77
N PHE A 161 7.84 -18.13 30.79
CA PHE A 161 9.29 -17.98 30.97
C PHE A 161 9.82 -18.89 32.08
N SER A 162 8.99 -19.79 32.63
CA SER A 162 9.43 -20.78 33.61
C SER A 162 10.06 -21.99 32.91
N SER A 163 11.39 -22.04 32.87
CA SER A 163 12.19 -23.23 32.54
C SER A 163 13.47 -23.23 33.36
#